data_AF-A0AAD9PX87-F1
#
_entry.id   AF-A0AAD9PX87-F1
#
_cell.length_a   1.000
_cell.length_b   1.000
_cell.length_c   1.000
_cell.angle_alpha   90.00
_cell.angle_beta   90.00
_cell.angle_gamma   90.00
#
_symmetry.space_group_name_H-M   'P 1'
#
loop_
_entity.id
_entity.type
_entity.pdbx_description
1 polymer ?
#
loop_
_entity_poly.entity_id
_entity_poly.type
_entity_poly.pdbx_seq_one_letter_code
_entity_poly.pdbx_strand_id
1 'polypeptide(L)' 'MELTEEILDPSDPDAVLIKRVLGVAGDYVKSLSYRKKIVYIPKGHCWVEGDNHSHSHDSNSFGP' A
#
# COMPACT_ATOMS: atom_id res chain seq x y z
N MET A 1 -14.90 11.71 15.40
CA MET A 1 -14.86 10.92 14.15
C MET A 1 -13.46 10.34 14.07
N GLU A 2 -13.27 9.15 14.60
CA GLU A 2 -12.10 8.35 14.25
C GLU A 2 -12.24 8.04 12.75
N LEU A 3 -11.28 8.52 11.95
CA LEU A 3 -11.14 8.05 10.58
C LEU A 3 -10.67 6.61 10.69
N THR A 4 -11.54 5.67 10.36
CA THR A 4 -11.13 4.28 10.15
C THR A 4 -10.24 4.28 8.92
N GLU A 5 -8.93 4.03 9.10
CA GLU A 5 -7.97 3.92 8.00
C GLU A 5 -8.15 2.57 7.31
N GLU A 6 -9.29 2.38 6.66
CA GLU A 6 -9.61 1.18 5.90
C GLU A 6 -9.02 1.28 4.49
N ILE A 7 -8.29 0.24 4.11
CA ILE A 7 -7.79 0.09 2.74
C ILE A 7 -8.88 -0.61 1.94
N LEU A 8 -9.53 0.14 1.06
CA LEU A 8 -10.55 -0.35 0.15
C LEU A 8 -9.89 -0.89 -1.12
N ASP A 9 -10.42 -1.98 -1.67
CA ASP A 9 -10.02 -2.45 -2.99
C ASP A 9 -10.58 -1.47 -4.05
N PRO A 10 -9.73 -0.88 -4.91
CA PRO A 10 -10.21 0.03 -5.95
C PRO A 10 -11.08 -0.65 -7.02
N SER A 11 -11.07 -1.99 -7.08
CA SER A 11 -11.91 -2.80 -7.97
C SER A 11 -13.15 -3.39 -7.29
N ASP A 12 -13.19 -3.43 -5.96
CA ASP A 12 -14.35 -3.86 -5.16
C ASP A 12 -14.45 -3.05 -3.85
N PRO A 13 -15.21 -1.95 -3.83
CA PRO A 13 -15.28 -1.04 -2.69
C PRO A 13 -15.88 -1.66 -1.41
N ASP A 14 -16.60 -2.78 -1.51
CA ASP A 14 -17.17 -3.48 -0.35
C ASP A 14 -16.18 -4.48 0.27
N ALA A 15 -15.05 -4.75 -0.40
CA ALA A 15 -14.02 -5.63 0.10
C ALA A 15 -13.10 -4.90 1.09
N VAL A 16 -13.06 -5.42 2.33
CA VAL A 16 -12.06 -5.01 3.32
C VAL A 16 -10.78 -5.83 3.12
N LEU A 17 -9.69 -5.13 2.81
CA LEU A 17 -8.38 -5.76 2.65
C LEU A 17 -7.57 -5.69 3.95
N ILE A 18 -6.93 -6.81 4.31
CA ILE A 18 -5.92 -6.84 5.37
C ILE A 18 -4.54 -6.87 4.71
N LYS A 19 -3.73 -5.85 4.99
CA LYS A 19 -2.36 -5.69 4.47
C LYS A 19 -1.41 -5.24 5.58
N ARG A 20 -0.10 -5.42 5.38
CA ARG A 20 0.94 -4.95 6.31
C ARG A 20 1.47 -3.60 5.84
N VAL A 21 1.50 -2.61 6.74
CA VAL A 21 2.19 -1.34 6.51
C VAL A 21 3.70 -1.57 6.61
N LEU A 22 4.43 -1.26 5.54
CA LEU A 22 5.89 -1.35 5.47
C LEU A 22 6.60 0.01 5.48
N GLY A 23 5.89 1.10 5.19
CA GLY A 23 6.42 2.45 5.28
C GLY A 23 5.32 3.49 5.35
N VAL A 24 5.63 4.64 5.94
CA VAL A 24 4.72 5.77 6.12
C VAL A 24 5.34 7.06 5.58
N ALA A 25 4.58 8.16 5.64
CA ALA A 25 5.02 9.47 5.18
C ALA A 25 6.45 9.82 5.64
N GLY A 26 7.33 10.14 4.67
CA GLY A 26 8.73 10.47 4.90
C GLY A 26 9.71 9.32 4.67
N ASP A 27 9.23 8.07 4.66
CA ASP A 27 10.08 6.90 4.45
C ASP A 27 10.48 6.71 2.99
N TYR A 28 11.54 5.92 2.81
CA TYR A 28 11.93 5.33 1.54
C TYR A 28 11.82 3.81 1.62
N VAL A 29 11.05 3.21 0.71
CA VAL A 29 10.86 1.75 0.63
C VAL A 29 11.48 1.20 -0.65
N LYS A 30 11.92 -0.06 -0.60
CA LYS A 30 12.34 -0.78 -1.81
C LYS A 30 11.11 -1.47 -2.40
N SER A 31 10.71 -1.10 -3.61
CA SER A 31 9.62 -1.80 -4.30
C SER A 31 10.14 -3.06 -4.99
N LEU A 32 9.29 -4.07 -5.08
CA LEU A 32 9.56 -5.29 -5.84
C LEU A 32 9.29 -5.10 -7.33
N SER A 33 8.18 -4.46 -7.69
CA SER A 33 7.77 -4.31 -9.10
C SER A 33 7.19 -2.94 -9.47
N TYR A 34 7.08 -2.01 -8.51
CA TYR A 34 6.63 -0.66 -8.82
C TYR A 34 7.67 0.13 -9.62
N ARG A 35 7.20 1.16 -10.33
CA ARG A 35 7.92 1.97 -11.33
C ARG A 35 9.37 2.31 -10.99
N LYS A 36 9.70 2.51 -9.71
CA LYS A 36 11.05 2.81 -9.22
C LYS A 36 11.42 1.85 -8.10
N LYS A 37 12.63 1.27 -8.16
CA LYS A 37 13.16 0.37 -7.13
C LYS A 37 13.21 0.96 -5.73
N ILE A 38 13.31 2.29 -5.60
CA ILE A 38 13.21 3.01 -4.33
C ILE A 38 12.10 4.05 -4.48
N VAL A 39 11.14 4.04 -3.55
CA VAL A 39 9.96 4.90 -3.55
C VAL A 39 9.96 5.75 -2.29
N TYR A 40 9.80 7.05 -2.45
CA TYR A 40 9.54 7.98 -1.35
C TYR A 40 8.04 8.02 -1.06
N ILE A 41 7.65 7.99 0.21
CA ILE A 41 6.24 8.02 0.62
C ILE A 41 5.82 9.47 0.96
N PRO A 42 4.89 10.06 0.19
CA PRO A 42 4.39 11.41 0.46
C PRO A 42 3.60 11.50 1.77
N LYS A 43 3.38 12.72 2.25
CA LYS A 43 2.47 12.97 3.38
C LYS A 43 1.07 12.43 3.07
N GLY A 44 0.45 11.78 4.05
CA GLY A 44 -0.91 11.22 3.94
C GLY A 44 -0.99 9.90 3.16
N HIS A 45 0.14 9.25 2.90
CA HIS A 45 0.24 8.00 2.16
C HIS A 45 1.02 6.95 2.96
N CYS A 46 0.87 5.69 2.60
CA CYS A 46 1.61 4.58 3.20
C CYS A 46 1.90 3.51 2.16
N TRP A 47 2.95 2.72 2.37
CA TRP A 47 3.26 1.58 1.53
C TRP A 47 2.79 0.31 2.22
N VAL A 48 1.94 -0.46 1.54
CA VAL A 48 1.37 -1.69 2.06
C VAL A 48 1.67 -2.87 1.15
N GLU A 49 1.90 -4.04 1.74
CA GLU A 49 2.09 -5.29 1.01
C GLU A 49 1.31 -6.42 1.70
N GLY A 50 0.78 -7.35 0.92
CA GLY A 50 0.17 -8.57 1.44
C GLY A 50 1.20 -9.69 1.58
N ASP A 51 0.99 -10.59 2.54
CA ASP A 51 1.91 -11.72 2.78
C ASP A 51 1.96 -12.72 1.60
N ASN A 52 1.00 -12.66 0.67
CA ASN A 52 0.98 -13.45 -0.57
C ASN A 52 1.23 -12.57 -1.80
N HIS A 53 2.50 -12.22 -2.06
CA HIS A 53 2.90 -11.30 -3.12
C HIS A 53 2.43 -11.66 -4.54
N SER A 54 2.23 -12.95 -4.85
CA SER A 54 1.81 -13.37 -6.21
C SER A 54 0.32 -13.15 -6.50
N HIS A 55 -0.50 -12.86 -5.48
CA HIS A 55 -1.95 -12.64 -5.61
C HIS A 55 -2.43 -11.36 -4.92
N SER A 56 -1.52 -10.54 -4.41
CA SER A 56 -1.85 -9.35 -3.64
C SER A 56 -1.97 -8.13 -4.55
N HIS A 57 -3.16 -7.51 -4.60
CA HIS A 57 -3.28 -6.10 -4.98
C HIS A 57 -2.76 -5.25 -3.82
N ASP A 58 -1.62 -4.59 -4.03
CA ASP A 58 -0.95 -3.78 -3.01
C ASP A 58 -0.11 -2.64 -3.63
N SER A 59 0.70 -1.96 -2.82
CA SER A 59 1.46 -0.78 -3.28
C SER A 59 2.43 -1.08 -4.41
N ASN A 60 2.86 -2.34 -4.62
CA ASN A 60 3.64 -2.69 -5.81
C ASN A 60 2.85 -2.50 -7.11
N SER A 61 1.52 -2.55 -7.05
CA SER A 61 0.61 -2.32 -8.18
C SER A 61 0.21 -0.85 -8.33
N PHE A 62 -0.23 -0.20 -7.25
CA PHE A 62 -0.83 1.14 -7.30
C PHE A 62 0.04 2.28 -6.72
N GLY A 63 1.11 1.96 -6.00
CA GLY A 63 1.98 2.93 -5.33
C GLY A 63 1.63 3.17 -3.85
N PRO A 64 2.27 4.16 -3.22
CA PRO A 64 1.91 4.60 -1.87
C PRO A 64 0.58 5.33 -1.84
#